data_AF-A0A4D9DJY1-F1
#
_entry.id   AF-A0A4D9DJY1-F1
#
_cell.length_a   1.000
_cell.length_b   1.000
_cell.length_c   1.000
_cell.angle_alpha   90.00
_cell.angle_beta   90.00
_cell.angle_gamma   90.00
#
_symmetry.space_group_name_H-M   'P 1'
#
loop_
_entity.id
_entity.type
_entity.pdbx_description
1 polymer ?
#
loop_
_entity_poly.entity_id
_entity_poly.type
_entity_poly.pdbx_seq_one_letter_code
_entity_poly.pdbx_strand_id
1 'polypeptide(L)'
;MASERLGMAAFAWMALCLTAAFAVDRSNFKTCEQSSFCKRQRSVKPGSSPYRALLESLQLSQDSVKLQLVNEVNKVPLLLELYGLQGNMTRIKINELSPLRPRYEVPDVLVRDPPTTWLAVTGRDENSVELSLGDSGHKLILTGKPFRMDLLQGRELVLSVNPRGLLHFEHLRHRKDSFSDKVSSSVGSLWDKIKSLFYREEPKESAPEGGAAGEETEPALPGDQESSEKSTKSEEVSDGPDRAEEELGSWEETFKTHTDSKPNGPTSVGLDFSLPGFEHVYGIPEHADNLRLRTTEGGDPYRLYNLDVFQYELYNPMALYGSVPLLLAHNTQRTLGIFWLNAAETWVDISSNTAGKTLFGKMLDYMQGGGETPQTDVRWMSESGIIDVFLLLGPAPTDVFRQYTALTGTQALPPLFAMAYHQSRWNYNDEEDVAAVDDGFDTHDIPCDVIWLDIEHTDGKRYFTWDPNKFSQPRNMLGRLAAKRRKPCLPTPAIIPATGIDRSVPFCRCSGAGKGQSRRPFSLAGRCLFRFRVGFGPLCGEGRGPAFLWGPVIGRD
;
A
#
# COMPACT_ATOMS: atom_id res chain seq x y z
N MET A 1 -31.38 -24.02 -50.00
CA MET A 1 -32.16 -22.94 -49.35
C MET A 1 -32.70 -23.26 -47.95
N ALA A 2 -33.57 -24.28 -47.72
CA ALA A 2 -34.08 -24.54 -46.36
C ALA A 2 -33.02 -25.18 -45.41
N SER A 3 -32.18 -26.08 -45.93
CA SER A 3 -31.09 -26.73 -45.19
C SER A 3 -29.97 -25.75 -44.80
N GLU A 4 -29.60 -24.82 -45.68
CA GLU A 4 -28.56 -23.82 -45.41
C GLU A 4 -28.99 -22.79 -44.35
N ARG A 5 -30.28 -22.45 -44.29
CA ARG A 5 -30.82 -21.53 -43.27
C ARG A 5 -30.83 -22.17 -41.87
N LEU A 6 -31.02 -23.49 -41.80
CA LEU A 6 -30.95 -24.25 -40.54
C LEU A 6 -29.52 -24.36 -40.02
N GLY A 7 -28.55 -24.57 -40.93
CA GLY A 7 -27.12 -24.61 -40.59
C GLY A 7 -26.57 -23.27 -40.09
N MET A 8 -26.96 -22.15 -40.70
CA MET A 8 -26.56 -20.82 -40.23
C MET A 8 -27.22 -20.44 -38.90
N ALA A 9 -28.47 -20.85 -38.66
CA ALA A 9 -29.14 -20.62 -37.38
C ALA A 9 -28.51 -21.44 -36.25
N ALA A 10 -28.09 -22.69 -36.51
CA ALA A 10 -27.38 -23.54 -35.56
C ALA A 10 -25.95 -23.02 -35.25
N PHE A 11 -25.24 -22.47 -36.24
CA PHE A 11 -23.96 -21.80 -36.04
C PHE A 11 -24.09 -20.50 -35.23
N ALA A 12 -25.13 -19.70 -35.50
CA ALA A 12 -25.43 -18.51 -34.72
C ALA A 12 -25.82 -18.86 -33.28
N TRP A 13 -26.55 -19.96 -33.05
CA TRP A 13 -26.87 -20.47 -31.71
C TRP A 13 -25.64 -21.02 -30.98
N MET A 14 -24.76 -21.79 -31.65
CA MET A 14 -23.50 -22.23 -31.04
C MET A 14 -22.56 -21.06 -30.74
N ALA A 15 -22.54 -20.03 -31.58
CA ALA A 15 -21.78 -18.79 -31.33
C ALA A 15 -22.38 -17.95 -30.19
N LEU A 16 -23.71 -17.95 -30.02
CA LEU A 16 -24.39 -17.32 -28.86
C LEU A 16 -24.22 -18.12 -27.56
N CYS A 17 -24.04 -19.45 -27.64
CA CYS A 17 -23.80 -20.33 -26.50
C CYS A 17 -22.31 -20.42 -26.09
N LEU A 18 -21.41 -19.75 -26.82
CA LEU A 18 -20.07 -19.43 -26.30
C LEU A 18 -20.17 -18.26 -25.30
N THR A 19 -20.97 -18.44 -24.25
CA THR A 19 -20.80 -17.68 -23.02
C THR A 19 -19.39 -17.98 -22.53
N ALA A 20 -18.50 -16.98 -22.57
CA ALA A 20 -17.20 -17.08 -21.92
C ALA A 20 -17.45 -17.42 -20.45
N ALA A 21 -17.19 -18.67 -20.07
CA ALA A 21 -17.18 -19.07 -18.68
C ALA A 21 -15.90 -18.49 -18.09
N PHE A 22 -16.03 -17.39 -17.36
CA PHE A 22 -14.94 -16.84 -16.57
C PHE A 22 -14.72 -17.76 -15.36
N ALA A 23 -13.48 -18.16 -15.12
CA ALA A 23 -13.16 -19.04 -14.00
C ALA A 23 -13.28 -18.27 -12.67
N VAL A 24 -12.92 -16.98 -12.69
CA VAL A 24 -13.03 -16.08 -11.54
C VAL A 24 -14.17 -15.08 -11.72
N ASP A 25 -14.99 -14.90 -10.69
CA ASP A 25 -15.94 -13.79 -10.64
C ASP A 25 -15.21 -12.49 -10.28
N ARG A 26 -14.70 -11.81 -11.33
CA ARG A 26 -13.98 -10.54 -11.22
C ARG A 26 -14.78 -9.45 -10.53
N SER A 27 -16.11 -9.52 -10.51
CA SER A 27 -16.94 -8.51 -9.84
C SER A 27 -16.71 -8.45 -8.33
N ASN A 28 -16.20 -9.53 -7.72
CA ASN A 28 -15.86 -9.60 -6.30
C ASN A 28 -14.60 -8.82 -5.93
N PHE A 29 -13.82 -8.38 -6.92
CA PHE A 29 -12.51 -7.76 -6.69
C PHE A 29 -12.48 -6.38 -7.35
N LYS A 30 -12.09 -5.36 -6.57
CA LYS A 30 -11.99 -3.99 -7.07
C LYS A 30 -10.96 -3.90 -8.20
N THR A 31 -11.33 -3.26 -9.30
CA THR A 31 -10.39 -2.65 -10.25
C THR A 31 -9.80 -1.36 -9.67
N CYS A 32 -8.77 -0.80 -10.31
CA CYS A 32 -8.20 0.46 -9.82
C CYS A 32 -9.24 1.60 -9.81
N GLU A 33 -10.13 1.63 -10.80
CA GLU A 33 -11.19 2.64 -10.90
C GLU A 33 -12.23 2.53 -9.76
N GLN A 34 -12.44 1.32 -9.23
CA GLN A 34 -13.33 1.05 -8.11
C GLN A 34 -12.67 1.25 -6.74
N SER A 35 -11.35 1.36 -6.69
CA SER A 35 -10.60 1.71 -5.48
C SER A 35 -10.37 3.21 -5.45
N SER A 36 -11.04 3.93 -4.54
CA SER A 36 -11.05 5.40 -4.60
C SER A 36 -9.65 6.01 -4.57
N PHE A 37 -8.74 5.49 -3.75
CA PHE A 37 -7.37 6.02 -3.68
C PHE A 37 -6.54 5.68 -4.92
N CYS A 38 -6.74 4.49 -5.52
CA CYS A 38 -6.05 4.14 -6.76
C CYS A 38 -6.48 5.07 -7.89
N LYS A 39 -7.79 5.29 -8.02
CA LYS A 39 -8.36 6.28 -8.97
C LYS A 39 -7.78 7.68 -8.79
N ARG A 40 -7.75 8.20 -7.55
CA ARG A 40 -7.20 9.54 -7.24
C ARG A 40 -5.70 9.63 -7.53
N GLN A 41 -4.93 8.60 -7.18
CA GLN A 41 -3.52 8.56 -7.49
C GLN A 41 -3.30 8.52 -9.01
N ARG A 42 -4.01 7.65 -9.74
CA ARG A 42 -3.86 7.49 -11.19
C ARG A 42 -4.33 8.70 -12.00
N SER A 43 -5.19 9.56 -11.45
CA SER A 43 -5.61 10.81 -12.09
C SER A 43 -4.55 11.91 -12.08
N VAL A 44 -3.52 11.80 -11.23
CA VAL A 44 -2.37 12.71 -11.20
C VAL A 44 -1.58 12.61 -12.51
N LYS A 45 -1.47 13.73 -13.24
CA LYS A 45 -0.80 13.80 -14.53
C LYS A 45 0.72 13.98 -14.39
N PRO A 46 1.55 13.34 -15.24
CA PRO A 46 2.99 13.62 -15.29
C PRO A 46 3.30 15.10 -15.48
N GLY A 47 4.36 15.58 -14.84
CA GLY A 47 4.82 16.97 -14.89
C GLY A 47 4.08 17.94 -13.97
N SER A 48 3.06 17.49 -13.23
CA SER A 48 2.22 18.34 -12.37
C SER A 48 2.65 18.40 -10.90
N SER A 49 3.84 17.92 -10.53
CA SER A 49 4.30 17.84 -9.13
C SER A 49 4.26 19.22 -8.45
N PRO A 50 3.41 19.40 -7.42
CA PRO A 50 3.38 20.63 -6.63
C PRO A 50 4.45 20.67 -5.54
N TYR A 51 5.28 19.62 -5.40
CA TYR A 51 6.22 19.49 -4.30
C TYR A 51 7.55 20.21 -4.60
N ARG A 52 7.97 21.04 -3.65
CA ARG A 52 9.27 21.71 -3.61
C ARG A 52 10.05 21.26 -2.37
N ALA A 53 11.33 20.99 -2.53
CA ALA A 53 12.28 20.77 -1.45
C ALA A 53 12.82 22.12 -0.94
N LEU A 54 12.72 22.37 0.37
CA LEU A 54 13.24 23.59 1.01
C LEU A 54 14.71 23.40 1.37
N LEU A 55 15.62 23.70 0.43
CA LEU A 55 17.06 23.48 0.60
C LEU A 55 17.66 24.23 1.79
N GLU A 56 17.08 25.35 2.23
CA GLU A 56 17.49 26.03 3.47
C GLU A 56 17.22 25.23 4.75
N SER A 57 16.27 24.30 4.73
CA SER A 57 15.91 23.45 5.88
C SER A 57 16.80 22.22 6.04
N LEU A 58 17.80 22.05 5.16
CA LEU A 58 18.64 20.86 5.12
C LEU A 58 19.45 20.71 6.41
N GLN A 59 19.24 19.59 7.08
CA GLN A 59 20.01 19.18 8.26
C GLN A 59 20.80 17.93 7.91
N LEU A 60 22.12 18.07 7.84
CA LEU A 60 23.04 16.96 7.66
C LEU A 60 23.50 16.45 9.02
N SER A 61 23.31 15.16 9.26
CA SER A 61 23.97 14.41 10.32
C SER A 61 25.02 13.48 9.70
N GLN A 62 25.82 12.78 10.52
CA GLN A 62 26.77 11.80 9.99
C GLN A 62 26.06 10.71 9.17
N ASP A 63 24.90 10.25 9.63
CA ASP A 63 24.23 9.06 9.10
C ASP A 63 23.00 9.35 8.23
N SER A 64 22.51 10.59 8.23
CA SER A 64 21.24 10.94 7.57
C SER A 64 21.17 12.40 7.15
N VAL A 65 20.37 12.68 6.12
CA VAL A 65 19.96 14.02 5.72
C VAL A 65 18.47 14.16 5.97
N LYS A 66 18.07 15.25 6.65
CA LYS A 66 16.68 15.64 6.82
C LYS A 66 16.39 16.94 6.10
N LEU A 67 15.23 17.02 5.45
CA LEU A 67 14.82 18.17 4.65
C LEU A 67 13.29 18.29 4.68
N GLN A 68 12.77 19.52 4.67
CA GLN A 68 11.34 19.72 4.49
C GLN A 68 10.95 19.74 3.01
N LEU A 69 9.86 19.05 2.67
CA LEU A 69 9.17 19.20 1.39
C LEU A 69 7.87 19.96 1.63
N VAL A 70 7.52 20.90 0.77
CA VAL A 70 6.26 21.64 0.85
C VAL A 70 5.48 21.43 -0.43
N ASN A 71 4.20 21.12 -0.30
CA ASN A 71 3.27 21.15 -1.41
C ASN A 71 2.84 22.61 -1.65
N GLU A 72 3.15 23.17 -2.81
CA GLU A 72 2.91 24.58 -3.12
C GLU A 72 1.42 24.93 -3.25
N VAL A 73 0.53 23.95 -3.40
CA VAL A 73 -0.92 24.17 -3.50
C VAL A 73 -1.55 24.21 -2.12
N ASN A 74 -1.42 23.14 -1.33
CA ASN A 74 -2.08 23.03 -0.01
C ASN A 74 -1.22 23.50 1.16
N LYS A 75 0.05 23.89 0.92
CA LYS A 75 1.02 24.41 1.90
C LYS A 75 1.38 23.45 3.02
N VAL A 76 1.07 22.15 2.89
CA VAL A 76 1.39 21.15 3.92
C VAL A 76 2.88 20.81 3.90
N PRO A 77 3.58 20.91 5.05
CA PRO A 77 4.97 20.51 5.18
C PRO A 77 5.09 19.00 5.45
N LEU A 78 5.97 18.35 4.70
CA LEU A 78 6.41 16.98 4.87
C LEU A 78 7.88 16.97 5.30
N LEU A 79 8.30 15.89 5.94
CA LEU A 79 9.68 15.60 6.29
C LEU A 79 10.21 14.50 5.37
N LEU A 80 11.26 14.81 4.62
CA LEU A 80 12.09 13.86 3.89
C LEU A 80 13.29 13.48 4.77
N GLU A 81 13.49 12.18 4.98
CA GLU A 81 14.68 11.64 5.62
C GLU A 81 15.40 10.71 4.62
N LEU A 82 16.69 10.96 4.40
CA LEU A 82 17.55 10.21 3.51
C LEU A 82 18.66 9.55 4.31
N TYR A 83 18.87 8.26 4.07
CA TYR A 83 19.93 7.49 4.71
C TYR A 83 20.77 6.80 3.64
N GLY A 84 22.09 7.00 3.70
CA GLY A 84 23.03 6.10 3.06
C GLY A 84 23.15 4.85 3.93
N LEU A 85 23.06 3.67 3.35
CA LEU A 85 23.18 2.40 4.08
C LEU A 85 24.39 1.60 3.58
N GLN A 86 24.97 0.80 4.47
CA GLN A 86 26.04 -0.12 4.08
C GLN A 86 25.56 -1.13 3.03
N GLY A 87 26.46 -1.55 2.15
CA GLY A 87 26.15 -2.51 1.10
C GLY A 87 25.48 -1.90 -0.14
N ASN A 88 25.79 -0.63 -0.49
CA ASN A 88 25.25 0.07 -1.67
C ASN A 88 23.71 0.17 -1.67
N MET A 89 23.14 0.56 -0.53
CA MET A 89 21.71 0.80 -0.40
C MET A 89 21.43 2.25 -0.01
N THR A 90 20.28 2.76 -0.40
CA THR A 90 19.77 4.07 0.02
C THR A 90 18.36 3.91 0.55
N ARG A 91 18.04 4.53 1.68
CA ARG A 91 16.68 4.55 2.23
C ARG A 91 16.11 5.96 2.16
N ILE A 92 14.89 6.07 1.69
CA ILE A 92 14.14 7.32 1.59
C ILE A 92 12.86 7.15 2.40
N LYS A 93 12.65 8.05 3.37
CA LYS A 93 11.40 8.16 4.12
C LYS A 93 10.76 9.52 3.86
N ILE A 94 9.45 9.54 3.58
CA ILE A 94 8.66 10.78 3.52
C ILE A 94 7.45 10.61 4.44
N ASN A 95 7.30 11.54 5.38
CA ASN A 95 6.19 11.59 6.32
C ASN A 95 5.68 13.04 6.48
N GLU A 96 4.51 13.23 7.09
CA GLU A 96 4.07 14.57 7.49
C GLU A 96 5.01 15.10 8.58
N LEU A 97 5.37 16.38 8.52
CA LEU A 97 6.24 16.98 9.54
C LEU A 97 5.53 17.03 10.90
N SER A 98 4.22 17.34 10.88
CA SER A 98 3.37 17.46 12.06
C SER A 98 1.99 16.84 11.79
N PRO A 99 1.87 15.50 11.77
CA PRO A 99 0.62 14.84 11.45
C PRO A 99 -0.42 15.00 12.56
N LEU A 100 -1.71 15.03 12.20
CA LEU A 100 -2.82 14.98 13.18
C LEU A 100 -2.77 13.74 14.07
N ARG A 101 -2.17 12.66 13.56
CA ARG A 101 -1.93 11.39 14.26
C ARG A 101 -0.82 10.61 13.55
N PRO A 102 -0.04 9.77 14.24
CA PRO A 102 1.04 9.02 13.62
C PRO A 102 0.56 8.17 12.42
N ARG A 103 1.31 8.21 11.33
CA ARG A 103 1.15 7.30 10.20
C ARG A 103 1.77 5.95 10.52
N TYR A 104 1.26 4.90 9.90
CA TYR A 104 1.78 3.56 10.08
C TYR A 104 3.17 3.42 9.46
N GLU A 105 4.12 2.91 10.24
CA GLU A 105 5.43 2.45 9.79
C GLU A 105 5.49 0.94 10.02
N VAL A 106 5.93 0.17 9.03
CA VAL A 106 5.83 -1.30 9.06
C VAL A 106 6.82 -1.88 10.09
N PRO A 107 6.35 -2.53 11.17
CA PRO A 107 7.21 -3.20 12.14
C PRO A 107 7.53 -4.63 11.68
N ASP A 108 8.48 -5.28 12.36
CA ASP A 108 8.78 -6.73 12.31
C ASP A 108 9.22 -7.32 10.96
N VAL A 109 9.19 -6.56 9.87
CA VAL A 109 9.70 -6.98 8.55
C VAL A 109 11.22 -6.81 8.46
N LEU A 110 11.74 -5.70 8.98
CA LEU A 110 13.18 -5.51 9.08
C LEU A 110 13.72 -6.33 10.25
N VAL A 111 14.71 -7.20 9.99
CA VAL A 111 15.27 -8.09 11.03
C VAL A 111 16.11 -7.34 12.07
N ARG A 112 16.58 -6.13 11.71
CA ARG A 112 17.30 -5.17 12.56
C ARG A 112 17.30 -3.80 11.88
N ASP A 113 17.69 -2.77 12.63
CA ASP A 113 17.99 -1.47 12.04
C ASP A 113 19.17 -1.59 11.07
N PRO A 114 19.02 -1.17 9.80
CA PRO A 114 20.09 -1.27 8.81
C PRO A 114 21.27 -0.35 9.17
N PRO A 115 22.51 -0.84 9.11
CA PRO A 115 23.68 -0.01 9.40
C PRO A 115 23.84 1.09 8.35
N THR A 116 24.04 2.32 8.83
CA THR A 116 24.19 3.51 8.00
C THR A 116 25.62 3.67 7.49
N THR A 117 25.78 4.44 6.41
CA THR A 117 27.05 4.98 5.95
C THR A 117 26.99 6.49 5.95
N TRP A 118 28.15 7.12 6.03
CA TRP A 118 28.26 8.56 6.08
C TRP A 118 27.72 9.23 4.80
N LEU A 119 27.19 10.43 4.96
CA LEU A 119 26.76 11.31 3.87
C LEU A 119 27.55 12.62 3.91
N ALA A 120 27.95 13.13 2.74
CA ALA A 120 28.62 14.43 2.66
C ALA A 120 28.08 15.25 1.49
N VAL A 121 27.87 16.55 1.72
CA VAL A 121 27.55 17.49 0.64
C VAL A 121 28.82 17.75 -0.17
N THR A 122 28.79 17.40 -1.45
CA THR A 122 29.91 17.61 -2.39
C THR A 122 29.69 18.80 -3.32
N GLY A 123 28.44 19.22 -3.49
CA GLY A 123 28.05 20.35 -4.32
C GLY A 123 26.72 20.92 -3.85
N ARG A 124 26.56 22.23 -4.02
CA ARG A 124 25.30 22.92 -3.75
C ARG A 124 25.17 24.11 -4.69
N ASP A 125 24.02 24.22 -5.31
CA ASP A 125 23.60 25.41 -6.04
C ASP A 125 22.27 25.95 -5.46
N GLU A 126 21.65 26.91 -6.15
CA GLU A 126 20.40 27.54 -5.71
C GLU A 126 19.19 26.59 -5.70
N ASN A 127 19.20 25.55 -6.54
CA ASN A 127 18.10 24.61 -6.73
C ASN A 127 18.52 23.13 -6.58
N SER A 128 19.76 22.83 -6.21
CA SER A 128 20.24 21.46 -6.09
C SER A 128 21.29 21.28 -4.99
N VAL A 129 21.32 20.08 -4.44
CA VAL A 129 22.33 19.61 -3.48
C VAL A 129 22.84 18.26 -3.95
N GLU A 130 24.16 18.14 -4.12
CA GLU A 130 24.83 16.89 -4.41
C GLU A 130 25.36 16.27 -3.11
N LEU A 131 25.01 15.00 -2.87
CA LEU A 131 25.43 14.21 -1.71
C LEU A 131 26.26 13.02 -2.19
N SER A 132 27.41 12.78 -1.57
CA SER A 132 28.14 11.51 -1.68
C SER A 132 27.58 10.47 -0.73
N LEU A 133 27.34 9.25 -1.22
CA LEU A 133 26.79 8.13 -0.46
C LEU A 133 27.90 7.16 -0.05
N GLY A 134 28.60 7.50 1.04
CA GLY A 134 29.78 6.77 1.50
C GLY A 134 30.91 6.72 0.45
N ASP A 135 31.74 5.69 0.55
CA ASP A 135 32.89 5.44 -0.35
C ASP A 135 32.52 4.61 -1.60
N SER A 136 31.23 4.35 -1.82
CA SER A 136 30.74 3.47 -2.90
C SER A 136 30.86 4.06 -4.30
N GLY A 137 31.22 5.34 -4.41
CA GLY A 137 31.22 6.10 -5.66
C GLY A 137 29.82 6.52 -6.14
N HIS A 138 28.78 6.23 -5.35
CA HIS A 138 27.42 6.70 -5.63
C HIS A 138 27.21 8.13 -5.13
N LYS A 139 26.46 8.89 -5.93
CA LYS A 139 26.05 10.26 -5.61
C LYS A 139 24.54 10.38 -5.72
N LEU A 140 23.96 11.22 -4.87
CA LEU A 140 22.56 11.62 -4.95
C LEU A 140 22.49 13.12 -5.26
N ILE A 141 21.84 13.49 -6.35
CA ILE A 141 21.51 14.89 -6.63
C ILE A 141 20.07 15.12 -6.22
N LEU A 142 19.84 15.96 -5.23
CA LEU A 142 18.52 16.40 -4.80
C LEU A 142 18.20 17.75 -5.46
N THR A 143 17.17 17.78 -6.28
CA THR A 143 16.65 19.00 -6.92
C THR A 143 15.47 19.56 -6.12
N GLY A 144 15.48 20.87 -5.91
CA GLY A 144 14.52 21.61 -5.10
C GLY A 144 13.16 21.75 -5.76
N LYS A 145 13.06 22.41 -6.92
CA LYS A 145 11.81 22.70 -7.62
C LYS A 145 11.88 22.31 -9.12
N PRO A 146 11.00 21.40 -9.60
CA PRO A 146 10.19 20.49 -8.79
C PRO A 146 11.08 19.51 -8.00
N PHE A 147 10.57 19.00 -6.89
CA PHE A 147 11.30 18.01 -6.09
C PHE A 147 11.63 16.77 -6.93
N ARG A 148 12.90 16.40 -6.99
CA ARG A 148 13.41 15.22 -7.71
C ARG A 148 14.71 14.76 -7.07
N MET A 149 14.99 13.46 -7.10
CA MET A 149 16.30 12.95 -6.72
C MET A 149 16.86 12.03 -7.80
N ASP A 150 18.14 12.18 -8.13
CA ASP A 150 18.83 11.37 -9.12
C ASP A 150 20.01 10.65 -8.47
N LEU A 151 20.06 9.33 -8.57
CA LEU A 151 21.16 8.50 -8.10
C LEU A 151 22.11 8.22 -9.25
N LEU A 152 23.39 8.56 -9.06
CA LEU A 152 24.44 8.37 -10.04
C LEU A 152 25.54 7.46 -9.50
N GLN A 153 26.24 6.77 -10.40
CA GLN A 153 27.51 6.13 -10.11
C GLN A 153 28.56 6.70 -11.07
N GLY A 154 29.51 7.48 -10.54
CA GLY A 154 30.41 8.28 -11.38
C GLY A 154 29.63 9.34 -12.17
N ARG A 155 29.48 9.14 -13.49
CA ARG A 155 28.69 10.02 -14.39
C ARG A 155 27.43 9.35 -14.94
N GLU A 156 27.21 8.08 -14.64
CA GLU A 156 26.08 7.31 -15.13
C GLU A 156 24.87 7.52 -14.20
N LEU A 157 23.72 7.89 -14.77
CA LEU A 157 22.46 7.93 -14.03
C LEU A 157 21.94 6.51 -13.85
N VAL A 158 21.78 6.08 -12.60
CA VAL A 158 21.37 4.73 -12.23
C VAL A 158 19.85 4.64 -12.07
N LEU A 159 19.27 5.61 -11.37
CA LEU A 159 17.84 5.66 -11.04
C LEU A 159 17.43 7.09 -10.70
N SER A 160 16.21 7.46 -11.07
CA SER A 160 15.60 8.74 -10.66
C SER A 160 14.36 8.51 -9.79
N VAL A 161 14.13 9.38 -8.82
CA VAL A 161 13.00 9.41 -7.90
C VAL A 161 12.20 10.69 -8.15
N ASN A 162 10.88 10.54 -8.30
CA ASN A 162 9.95 11.57 -8.74
C ASN A 162 10.27 12.25 -10.10
N PRO A 163 10.87 11.58 -11.10
CA PRO A 163 11.24 12.23 -12.36
C PRO A 163 10.02 12.68 -13.19
N ARG A 164 8.89 11.97 -13.11
CA ARG A 164 7.64 12.33 -13.78
C ARG A 164 6.76 13.22 -12.92
N GLY A 165 7.19 13.54 -11.70
CA GLY A 165 6.44 14.42 -10.81
C GLY A 165 5.13 13.81 -10.31
N LEU A 166 5.12 12.51 -10.01
CA LEU A 166 3.94 11.77 -9.55
C LEU A 166 3.99 11.45 -8.05
N LEU A 167 4.91 12.05 -7.30
CA LEU A 167 4.83 12.14 -5.85
C LEU A 167 3.47 12.71 -5.48
N HIS A 168 2.71 11.95 -4.70
CA HIS A 168 1.41 12.36 -4.21
C HIS A 168 1.24 11.87 -2.79
N PHE A 169 0.97 12.80 -1.88
CA PHE A 169 0.86 12.54 -0.45
C PHE A 169 -0.41 13.21 0.07
N GLU A 170 -1.44 12.40 0.33
CA GLU A 170 -2.70 12.87 0.88
C GLU A 170 -2.54 13.09 2.39
N HIS A 171 -2.38 14.34 2.81
CA HIS A 171 -2.22 14.71 4.22
C HIS A 171 -3.49 14.43 5.04
N LEU A 172 -3.32 14.13 6.32
CA LEU A 172 -4.42 13.90 7.24
C LEU A 172 -5.27 15.16 7.41
N ARG A 173 -6.59 15.03 7.29
CA ARG A 173 -7.55 16.14 7.40
C ARG A 173 -8.66 15.80 8.39
N HIS A 174 -9.18 16.82 9.07
CA HIS A 174 -10.43 16.68 9.82
C HIS A 174 -11.61 16.62 8.86
N ARG A 175 -12.62 15.81 9.19
CA ARG A 175 -13.88 15.76 8.46
C ARG A 175 -14.67 17.04 8.77
N LYS A 176 -14.85 17.90 7.76
CA LYS A 176 -15.58 19.18 7.87
C LYS A 176 -17.09 18.99 8.14
N ASP A 177 -17.61 17.76 8.05
CA ASP A 177 -19.01 17.40 8.32
C ASP A 177 -19.31 16.97 9.76
N SER A 178 -18.36 17.12 10.69
CA SER A 178 -18.59 16.75 12.08
C SER A 178 -19.76 17.54 12.67
N PHE A 179 -20.60 16.90 13.49
CA PHE A 179 -21.79 17.52 14.12
C PHE A 179 -21.42 18.82 14.89
N SER A 180 -20.17 18.94 15.33
CA SER A 180 -19.60 20.13 15.98
C SER A 180 -19.58 21.36 15.07
N ASP A 181 -19.24 21.19 13.79
CA ASP A 181 -19.15 22.31 12.82
C ASP A 181 -20.54 22.76 12.36
N LYS A 182 -21.49 21.82 12.27
CA LYS A 182 -22.91 22.13 12.05
C LYS A 182 -23.51 22.89 13.23
N VAL A 183 -23.19 22.55 14.47
CA VAL A 183 -23.66 23.33 15.64
C VAL A 183 -22.98 24.69 15.70
N SER A 184 -21.67 24.79 15.45
CA SER A 184 -20.94 26.07 15.47
C SER A 184 -21.47 27.06 14.41
N SER A 185 -21.71 26.57 13.18
CA SER A 185 -22.29 27.39 12.10
C SER A 185 -23.76 27.76 12.34
N SER A 186 -24.54 26.86 12.93
CA SER A 186 -25.93 27.14 13.31
C SER A 186 -26.04 28.18 14.43
N VAL A 187 -25.16 28.09 15.43
CA VAL A 187 -25.14 29.00 16.58
C VAL A 187 -24.60 30.37 16.15
N GLY A 188 -23.58 30.43 15.30
CA GLY A 188 -23.11 31.69 14.70
C GLY A 188 -24.21 32.39 13.88
N SER A 189 -24.91 31.64 13.02
CA SER A 189 -26.03 32.15 12.22
C SER A 189 -27.20 32.65 13.09
N LEU A 190 -27.49 31.99 14.20
CA LEU A 190 -28.56 32.38 15.13
C LEU A 190 -28.19 33.65 15.90
N TRP A 191 -26.94 33.80 16.33
CA TRP A 191 -26.44 35.01 16.98
C TRP A 191 -26.44 36.23 16.07
N ASP A 192 -26.11 36.06 14.78
CA ASP A 192 -26.17 37.14 13.80
C ASP A 192 -27.61 37.57 13.49
N LYS A 193 -28.55 36.61 13.44
CA LYS A 193 -29.99 36.91 13.33
C LYS A 193 -30.53 37.64 14.55
N ILE A 194 -30.12 37.24 15.75
CA ILE A 194 -30.52 37.90 17.00
C ILE A 194 -29.97 39.33 17.04
N LYS A 195 -28.71 39.56 16.66
CA LYS A 195 -28.15 40.92 16.56
C LYS A 195 -28.92 41.80 15.56
N SER A 196 -29.31 41.24 14.42
CA SER A 196 -30.08 41.98 13.40
C SER A 196 -31.52 42.35 13.84
N LEU A 197 -32.06 41.67 14.85
CA LEU A 197 -33.38 41.96 15.42
C LEU A 197 -33.35 43.07 16.47
N PHE A 198 -32.20 43.32 17.11
CA PHE A 198 -32.06 44.36 18.14
C PHE A 198 -31.65 45.73 17.60
N TYR A 199 -31.20 45.82 16.34
CA TYR A 199 -30.90 47.08 15.65
C TYR A 199 -31.93 47.35 14.55
N ARG A 200 -33.08 47.90 14.92
CA ARG A 200 -34.00 48.57 13.99
C ARG A 200 -34.57 49.81 14.68
N GLU A 201 -33.98 50.97 14.42
CA GLU A 201 -34.55 52.27 14.76
C GLU A 201 -35.58 52.71 13.69
N GLU A 202 -36.62 53.39 14.17
CA GLU A 202 -37.75 53.92 13.40
C GLU A 202 -37.44 55.24 12.65
N PRO A 203 -38.23 55.60 11.61
CA PRO A 203 -37.87 56.62 10.63
C PRO A 203 -38.37 58.03 10.96
N LYS A 204 -37.73 59.06 10.40
CA LYS A 204 -38.28 60.42 10.28
C LYS A 204 -38.05 61.04 8.89
N GLU A 205 -39.15 61.34 8.20
CA GLU A 205 -39.32 62.40 7.19
C GLU A 205 -39.42 63.77 7.91
N SER A 206 -39.24 64.99 7.37
CA SER A 206 -38.95 65.57 6.05
C SER A 206 -38.47 67.04 6.23
N ALA A 207 -37.64 67.52 5.28
CA ALA A 207 -37.32 68.86 4.69
C ALA A 207 -37.90 70.20 5.25
N PRO A 208 -37.48 71.42 4.76
CA PRO A 208 -36.31 71.82 3.94
C PRO A 208 -35.52 73.08 4.43
N GLU A 209 -34.47 73.36 3.65
CA GLU A 209 -33.58 74.52 3.47
C GLU A 209 -33.94 75.94 4.00
N GLY A 210 -32.90 76.64 4.49
CA GLY A 210 -32.67 78.06 4.15
C GLY A 210 -32.12 78.98 5.26
N GLY A 211 -30.81 79.26 5.22
CA GLY A 211 -30.31 80.66 5.30
C GLY A 211 -29.80 81.24 6.63
N ALA A 212 -28.46 81.20 6.76
CA ALA A 212 -27.54 82.32 7.04
C ALA A 212 -27.42 82.99 8.45
N ALA A 213 -26.19 82.84 8.96
CA ALA A 213 -25.24 83.87 9.41
C ALA A 213 -25.24 84.38 10.88
N GLY A 214 -24.04 84.30 11.47
CA GLY A 214 -23.62 84.95 12.71
C GLY A 214 -22.29 84.41 13.22
N GLU A 215 -21.18 84.92 12.68
CA GLU A 215 -19.77 84.80 13.15
C GLU A 215 -19.63 85.12 14.66
N GLU A 216 -18.66 84.59 15.41
CA GLU A 216 -17.30 85.16 15.46
C GLU A 216 -16.25 84.22 16.13
N THR A 217 -15.17 84.00 15.37
CA THR A 217 -13.71 84.02 15.73
C THR A 217 -13.08 83.08 16.79
N GLU A 218 -12.51 81.97 16.27
CA GLU A 218 -11.10 81.48 16.31
C GLU A 218 -10.01 82.43 16.89
N PRO A 219 -8.92 81.89 17.50
CA PRO A 219 -7.83 81.28 16.72
C PRO A 219 -7.08 80.04 17.28
N ALA A 220 -6.81 79.08 16.37
CA ALA A 220 -5.55 78.36 16.06
C ALA A 220 -4.50 78.07 17.18
N LEU A 221 -4.15 76.80 17.50
CA LEU A 221 -3.19 75.85 16.84
C LEU A 221 -1.71 76.30 16.87
N PRO A 222 -0.68 75.40 16.91
CA PRO A 222 -0.68 74.02 16.40
C PRO A 222 0.07 72.95 17.24
N GLY A 223 -0.05 71.68 16.84
CA GLY A 223 0.97 70.66 17.12
C GLY A 223 0.42 69.26 17.38
N ASP A 224 0.08 68.55 16.30
CA ASP A 224 -0.45 67.18 16.31
C ASP A 224 0.51 66.17 16.93
N GLN A 225 0.05 65.45 17.96
CA GLN A 225 0.57 64.15 18.37
C GLN A 225 -0.57 63.16 18.60
N GLU A 226 -0.34 62.00 17.99
CA GLU A 226 -1.26 60.92 17.70
C GLU A 226 -1.74 60.17 18.95
N SER A 227 -3.03 59.88 19.00
CA SER A 227 -3.52 58.68 19.68
C SER A 227 -4.86 58.21 19.10
N SER A 228 -5.06 56.90 19.24
CA SER A 228 -6.29 56.11 19.09
C SER A 228 -6.78 55.72 17.69
N GLU A 229 -6.51 54.44 17.42
CA GLU A 229 -7.46 53.42 16.97
C GLU A 229 -8.04 53.56 15.55
N LYS A 230 -7.31 52.86 14.68
CA LYS A 230 -7.49 52.68 13.25
C LYS A 230 -8.73 51.85 12.94
N SER A 231 -9.80 52.51 12.51
CA SER A 231 -10.88 51.91 11.73
C SER A 231 -10.31 51.44 10.39
N THR A 232 -10.26 50.12 10.18
CA THR A 232 -9.87 49.55 8.89
C THR A 232 -11.07 48.86 8.26
N LYS A 233 -11.43 49.39 7.09
CA LYS A 233 -12.33 48.84 6.08
C LYS A 233 -12.37 47.31 6.06
N SER A 234 -13.58 46.80 6.02
CA SER A 234 -13.94 45.51 5.43
C SER A 234 -13.39 45.45 3.99
N GLU A 235 -12.25 44.80 3.81
CA GLU A 235 -11.85 44.25 2.52
C GLU A 235 -12.67 42.97 2.30
N GLU A 236 -13.30 42.91 1.14
CA GLU A 236 -13.98 41.75 0.59
C GLU A 236 -13.02 40.55 0.62
N VAL A 237 -13.33 39.55 1.43
CA VAL A 237 -12.71 38.23 1.30
C VAL A 237 -13.24 37.63 0.02
N SER A 238 -12.44 37.76 -1.04
CA SER A 238 -12.64 37.06 -2.30
C SER A 238 -12.74 35.55 -2.03
N ASP A 239 -13.87 34.99 -2.42
CA ASP A 239 -14.16 33.56 -2.44
C ASP A 239 -13.09 32.85 -3.31
N GLY A 240 -12.09 32.26 -2.65
CA GLY A 240 -11.03 31.45 -3.26
C GLY A 240 -11.42 29.97 -3.35
N PRO A 241 -10.70 29.13 -4.11
CA PRO A 241 -11.19 27.91 -4.75
C PRO A 241 -11.27 26.69 -3.81
N ASP A 242 -11.88 26.84 -2.64
CA ASP A 242 -12.07 25.75 -1.67
C ASP A 242 -13.30 24.88 -1.96
N ARG A 243 -14.00 25.13 -3.09
CA ARG A 243 -15.00 24.23 -3.67
C ARG A 243 -14.41 23.40 -4.81
N ALA A 244 -13.33 22.66 -4.54
CA ALA A 244 -13.14 21.42 -5.28
C ALA A 244 -14.22 20.47 -4.76
N GLU A 245 -15.16 20.06 -5.62
CA GLU A 245 -16.14 19.01 -5.32
C GLU A 245 -15.41 17.87 -4.61
N GLU A 246 -15.72 17.62 -3.32
CA GLU A 246 -15.08 16.53 -2.58
C GLU A 246 -15.39 15.23 -3.32
N GLU A 247 -14.37 14.66 -3.96
CA GLU A 247 -14.56 13.54 -4.88
C GLU A 247 -15.28 12.37 -4.18
N LEU A 248 -16.29 11.82 -4.85
CA LEU A 248 -17.03 10.64 -4.42
C LEU A 248 -16.07 9.54 -3.95
N GLY A 249 -16.28 9.01 -2.74
CA GLY A 249 -15.42 7.99 -2.13
C GLY A 249 -14.21 8.54 -1.35
N SER A 250 -14.08 9.86 -1.17
CA SER A 250 -13.03 10.46 -0.32
C SER A 250 -13.20 10.13 1.16
N TRP A 251 -14.44 9.93 1.63
CA TRP A 251 -14.78 9.49 3.00
C TRP A 251 -15.44 8.12 2.96
N GLU A 252 -16.73 7.98 3.23
CA GLU A 252 -17.36 6.65 3.14
C GLU A 252 -17.28 6.09 1.70
N GLU A 253 -16.85 4.83 1.60
CA GLU A 253 -16.74 4.11 0.33
C GLU A 253 -17.51 2.79 0.43
N THR A 254 -18.41 2.53 -0.52
CA THR A 254 -19.20 1.29 -0.53
C THR A 254 -18.77 0.41 -1.69
N PHE A 255 -18.44 -0.85 -1.39
CA PHE A 255 -18.18 -1.89 -2.39
C PHE A 255 -19.11 -3.08 -2.15
N LYS A 256 -19.97 -3.34 -3.14
CA LYS A 256 -21.11 -4.26 -3.00
C LYS A 256 -21.97 -3.88 -1.80
N THR A 257 -22.08 -4.76 -0.81
CA THR A 257 -22.88 -4.57 0.40
C THR A 257 -22.07 -4.04 1.58
N HIS A 258 -20.76 -3.85 1.42
CA HIS A 258 -19.87 -3.43 2.50
C HIS A 258 -19.54 -1.96 2.35
N THR A 259 -19.81 -1.19 3.39
CA THR A 259 -19.46 0.23 3.48
C THR A 259 -18.28 0.40 4.43
N ASP A 260 -17.15 0.87 3.90
CA ASP A 260 -16.05 1.36 4.72
C ASP A 260 -16.39 2.77 5.21
N SER A 261 -16.34 2.95 6.52
CA SER A 261 -16.54 4.24 7.20
C SER A 261 -15.40 5.25 6.96
N LYS A 262 -14.21 4.75 6.58
CA LYS A 262 -12.97 5.50 6.32
C LYS A 262 -12.80 6.74 7.22
N PRO A 263 -12.63 6.55 8.55
CA PRO A 263 -12.70 7.64 9.54
C PRO A 263 -11.64 8.73 9.36
N ASN A 264 -10.61 8.46 8.55
CA ASN A 264 -9.45 9.32 8.36
C ASN A 264 -9.43 9.96 6.97
N GLY A 265 -10.46 9.69 6.17
CA GLY A 265 -10.58 10.19 4.81
C GLY A 265 -9.43 9.72 3.90
N PRO A 266 -9.01 10.55 2.94
CA PRO A 266 -7.95 10.23 2.00
C PRO A 266 -6.56 10.33 2.65
N THR A 267 -5.80 9.23 2.66
CA THR A 267 -4.47 9.15 3.31
C THR A 267 -3.40 8.48 2.46
N SER A 268 -3.64 8.30 1.17
CA SER A 268 -2.73 7.54 0.30
C SER A 268 -1.41 8.26 0.06
N VAL A 269 -0.40 7.46 -0.25
CA VAL A 269 0.95 7.90 -0.59
C VAL A 269 1.37 7.24 -1.90
N GLY A 270 2.06 7.98 -2.76
CA GLY A 270 2.54 7.45 -4.02
C GLY A 270 3.80 8.17 -4.50
N LEU A 271 4.63 7.44 -5.25
CA LEU A 271 5.92 7.91 -5.75
C LEU A 271 6.31 7.15 -7.02
N ASP A 272 6.87 7.86 -7.99
CA ASP A 272 7.41 7.27 -9.22
C ASP A 272 8.94 7.19 -9.23
N PHE A 273 9.43 6.20 -9.96
CA PHE A 273 10.84 5.91 -10.18
C PHE A 273 11.07 5.69 -11.68
N SER A 274 12.20 6.16 -12.21
CA SER A 274 12.65 5.84 -13.57
C SER A 274 13.94 5.05 -13.54
N LEU A 275 13.99 4.01 -14.37
CA LEU A 275 15.08 3.05 -14.49
C LEU A 275 15.69 3.14 -15.90
N PRO A 276 16.62 4.08 -16.14
CA PRO A 276 17.27 4.22 -17.44
C PRO A 276 18.16 3.02 -17.75
N GLY A 277 18.14 2.56 -19.00
CA GLY A 277 18.83 1.35 -19.46
C GLY A 277 18.11 0.04 -19.16
N PHE A 278 16.93 0.05 -18.53
CA PHE A 278 16.20 -1.17 -18.15
C PHE A 278 14.93 -1.35 -18.99
N GLU A 279 14.81 -2.52 -19.63
CA GLU A 279 13.58 -2.99 -20.30
C GLU A 279 12.84 -4.09 -19.50
N HIS A 280 13.51 -4.70 -18.53
CA HIS A 280 13.05 -5.91 -17.86
C HIS A 280 12.96 -5.68 -16.36
N VAL A 281 11.74 -5.79 -15.84
CA VAL A 281 11.43 -5.72 -14.40
C VAL A 281 10.68 -6.97 -13.95
N TYR A 282 10.89 -7.35 -12.70
CA TYR A 282 10.48 -8.62 -12.10
C TYR A 282 10.07 -8.41 -10.63
N GLY A 283 9.44 -9.42 -10.03
CA GLY A 283 9.11 -9.42 -8.61
C GLY A 283 7.64 -9.06 -8.37
N ILE A 284 7.39 -8.28 -7.31
CA ILE A 284 6.04 -7.93 -6.81
C ILE A 284 5.03 -9.09 -6.80
N PRO A 285 5.38 -10.30 -6.32
CA PRO A 285 4.41 -11.39 -6.22
C PRO A 285 3.31 -11.06 -5.20
N GLU A 286 2.15 -11.70 -5.22
CA GLU A 286 1.79 -12.89 -6.00
C GLU A 286 0.77 -12.60 -7.11
N HIS A 287 1.15 -12.92 -8.35
CA HIS A 287 0.29 -12.83 -9.54
C HIS A 287 0.45 -14.08 -10.38
N ALA A 288 -0.65 -14.58 -10.93
CA ALA A 288 -0.63 -15.64 -11.93
C ALA A 288 -0.29 -15.05 -13.31
N ASP A 289 0.90 -14.48 -13.44
CA ASP A 289 1.37 -13.80 -14.65
C ASP A 289 2.80 -14.23 -15.03
N ASN A 290 3.34 -13.67 -16.12
CA ASN A 290 4.71 -13.90 -16.55
C ASN A 290 5.72 -13.42 -15.50
N LEU A 291 6.88 -14.10 -15.43
CA LEU A 291 7.99 -13.69 -14.58
C LEU A 291 8.46 -12.26 -14.89
N ARG A 292 8.62 -11.93 -16.18
CA ARG A 292 8.82 -10.55 -16.63
C ARG A 292 7.49 -9.82 -16.54
N LEU A 293 7.44 -8.78 -15.73
CA LEU A 293 6.24 -7.96 -15.57
C LEU A 293 5.92 -7.21 -16.87
N ARG A 294 4.64 -7.06 -17.14
CA ARG A 294 4.13 -6.37 -18.32
C ARG A 294 3.92 -4.88 -18.03
N THR A 295 3.84 -4.08 -19.10
CA THR A 295 3.37 -2.71 -18.97
C THR A 295 1.89 -2.69 -18.57
N THR A 296 1.52 -1.77 -17.71
CA THR A 296 0.14 -1.59 -17.22
C THR A 296 -0.57 -0.45 -17.94
N GLU A 297 0.08 0.19 -18.93
CA GLU A 297 -0.52 1.16 -19.82
C GLU A 297 -1.71 0.54 -20.57
N GLY A 298 -2.87 1.19 -20.50
CA GLY A 298 -4.11 0.69 -21.11
C GLY A 298 -4.82 -0.43 -20.34
N GLY A 299 -4.33 -0.82 -19.16
CA GLY A 299 -4.93 -1.84 -18.29
C GLY A 299 -4.94 -1.45 -16.82
N ASP A 300 -5.24 -2.40 -15.93
CA ASP A 300 -5.12 -2.20 -14.48
C ASP A 300 -3.64 -2.33 -14.03
N PRO A 301 -3.20 -1.58 -13.00
CA PRO A 301 -1.90 -1.77 -12.38
C PRO A 301 -1.80 -3.13 -11.68
N TYR A 302 -0.58 -3.60 -11.40
CA TYR A 302 -0.39 -4.75 -10.51
C TYR A 302 -0.88 -4.40 -9.11
N ARG A 303 -1.76 -5.23 -8.56
CA ARG A 303 -2.33 -5.03 -7.22
C ARG A 303 -1.62 -5.93 -6.21
N LEU A 304 -1.23 -5.38 -5.07
CA LEU A 304 -0.68 -6.06 -3.91
C LEU A 304 -1.66 -5.89 -2.75
N TYR A 305 -2.49 -6.90 -2.57
CA TYR A 305 -3.48 -7.00 -1.51
C TYR A 305 -3.84 -8.47 -1.30
N ASN A 306 -3.49 -9.03 -0.15
CA ASN A 306 -3.67 -10.46 0.11
C ASN A 306 -5.16 -10.82 0.10
N LEU A 307 -5.58 -11.59 -0.89
CA LEU A 307 -6.96 -11.96 -1.18
C LEU A 307 -7.09 -13.48 -1.38
N ASP A 308 -8.22 -14.03 -0.94
CA ASP A 308 -8.63 -15.37 -1.32
C ASP A 308 -9.40 -15.32 -2.65
N VAL A 309 -8.70 -15.61 -3.74
CA VAL A 309 -9.25 -15.55 -5.11
C VAL A 309 -9.62 -16.95 -5.59
N PHE A 310 -10.89 -17.32 -5.40
CA PHE A 310 -11.41 -18.61 -5.87
C PHE A 310 -11.26 -18.73 -7.40
N GLN A 311 -10.69 -19.86 -7.85
CA GLN A 311 -10.49 -20.18 -9.28
C GLN A 311 -9.83 -19.04 -10.07
N TYR A 312 -8.77 -18.44 -9.52
CA TYR A 312 -8.03 -17.35 -10.16
C TYR A 312 -7.67 -17.67 -11.63
N GLU A 313 -7.71 -16.65 -12.48
CA GLU A 313 -7.32 -16.75 -13.89
C GLU A 313 -5.83 -16.46 -14.08
N LEU A 314 -5.27 -16.90 -15.22
CA LEU A 314 -3.88 -16.64 -15.60
C LEU A 314 -3.72 -15.32 -16.36
N TYR A 315 -2.48 -14.86 -16.49
CA TYR A 315 -2.01 -13.72 -17.27
C TYR A 315 -2.74 -12.41 -17.00
N ASN A 316 -2.98 -12.08 -15.73
CA ASN A 316 -3.63 -10.84 -15.33
C ASN A 316 -3.00 -10.27 -14.03
N PRO A 317 -3.16 -8.95 -13.77
CA PRO A 317 -2.50 -8.27 -12.65
C PRO A 317 -3.30 -8.31 -11.32
N MET A 318 -4.34 -9.16 -11.21
CA MET A 318 -5.15 -9.25 -9.99
C MET A 318 -4.32 -9.80 -8.83
N ALA A 319 -4.44 -9.17 -7.66
CA ALA A 319 -3.77 -9.63 -6.45
C ALA A 319 -4.26 -11.03 -6.04
N LEU A 320 -3.33 -11.85 -5.54
CA LEU A 320 -3.62 -13.19 -5.00
C LEU A 320 -3.35 -13.23 -3.48
N TYR A 321 -2.83 -14.34 -2.95
CA TYR A 321 -2.80 -14.63 -1.52
C TYR A 321 -1.66 -13.93 -0.78
N GLY A 322 -0.52 -13.72 -1.43
CA GLY A 322 0.65 -13.08 -0.87
C GLY A 322 1.02 -11.76 -1.55
N SER A 323 1.76 -10.91 -0.82
CA SER A 323 2.31 -9.65 -1.34
C SER A 323 3.73 -9.46 -0.84
N VAL A 324 4.69 -9.32 -1.76
CA VAL A 324 6.07 -8.92 -1.45
C VAL A 324 6.42 -7.69 -2.28
N PRO A 325 6.44 -6.47 -1.72
CA PRO A 325 6.62 -5.22 -2.47
C PRO A 325 8.09 -4.96 -2.83
N LEU A 326 8.75 -5.95 -3.45
CA LEU A 326 10.10 -5.87 -4.00
C LEU A 326 10.03 -5.98 -5.53
N LEU A 327 10.50 -4.95 -6.23
CA LEU A 327 10.70 -4.97 -7.67
C LEU A 327 12.19 -5.05 -7.99
N LEU A 328 12.55 -5.90 -8.94
CA LEU A 328 13.91 -6.04 -9.47
C LEU A 328 13.95 -5.55 -10.90
N ALA A 329 14.96 -4.78 -11.27
CA ALA A 329 15.23 -4.36 -12.64
C ALA A 329 16.55 -4.95 -13.09
N HIS A 330 16.61 -5.58 -14.26
CA HIS A 330 17.80 -6.27 -14.73
C HIS A 330 18.13 -5.95 -16.19
N ASN A 331 19.40 -5.69 -16.46
CA ASN A 331 19.98 -5.66 -17.80
C ASN A 331 21.36 -6.35 -17.78
N THR A 332 22.06 -6.36 -18.92
CA THR A 332 23.37 -7.02 -19.04
C THR A 332 24.49 -6.35 -18.24
N GLN A 333 24.30 -5.12 -17.78
CA GLN A 333 25.30 -4.34 -17.06
C GLN A 333 25.06 -4.31 -15.54
N ARG A 334 23.79 -4.35 -15.11
CA ARG A 334 23.40 -4.07 -13.73
C ARG A 334 22.07 -4.72 -13.35
N THR A 335 21.91 -5.01 -12.07
CA THR A 335 20.63 -5.28 -11.42
C THR A 335 20.36 -4.25 -10.33
N LEU A 336 19.14 -3.75 -10.27
CA LEU A 336 18.64 -2.86 -9.22
C LEU A 336 17.45 -3.50 -8.51
N GLY A 337 17.20 -3.06 -7.27
CA GLY A 337 16.00 -3.40 -6.52
C GLY A 337 15.33 -2.16 -5.92
N ILE A 338 14.00 -2.15 -5.92
CA ILE A 338 13.18 -1.19 -5.19
C ILE A 338 12.33 -1.99 -4.22
N PHE A 339 12.60 -1.83 -2.93
CA PHE A 339 11.78 -2.42 -1.86
C PHE A 339 10.93 -1.32 -1.23
N TRP A 340 9.63 -1.35 -1.53
CA TRP A 340 8.63 -0.42 -1.02
C TRP A 340 8.05 -0.97 0.29
N LEU A 341 8.56 -0.49 1.43
CA LEU A 341 8.17 -0.99 2.75
C LEU A 341 6.84 -0.36 3.19
N ASN A 342 5.74 -0.86 2.61
CA ASN A 342 4.38 -0.49 2.96
C ASN A 342 3.49 -1.75 3.03
N ALA A 343 2.62 -1.81 4.05
CA ALA A 343 1.75 -2.96 4.31
C ALA A 343 0.28 -2.74 3.93
N ALA A 344 -0.08 -1.53 3.47
CA ALA A 344 -1.43 -1.23 3.00
C ALA A 344 -1.68 -1.79 1.59
N GLU A 345 -2.93 -1.74 1.14
CA GLU A 345 -3.27 -2.02 -0.26
C GLU A 345 -2.38 -1.16 -1.17
N THR A 346 -1.66 -1.81 -2.08
CA THR A 346 -0.67 -1.15 -2.93
C THR A 346 -0.91 -1.49 -4.40
N TRP A 347 -0.85 -0.48 -5.26
CA TRP A 347 -0.94 -0.61 -6.71
C TRP A 347 0.37 -0.17 -7.35
N VAL A 348 0.82 -0.90 -8.38
CA VAL A 348 2.08 -0.66 -9.09
C VAL A 348 1.84 -0.52 -10.57
N ASP A 349 2.01 0.70 -11.09
CA ASP A 349 1.95 0.99 -12.53
C ASP A 349 3.36 0.86 -13.14
N ILE A 350 3.46 0.22 -14.30
CA ILE A 350 4.70 0.00 -15.05
C ILE A 350 4.50 0.53 -16.47
N SER A 351 5.33 1.48 -16.88
CA SER A 351 5.38 2.02 -18.24
C SER A 351 6.78 1.87 -18.82
N SER A 352 6.89 1.79 -20.14
CA SER A 352 8.19 1.71 -20.81
C SER A 352 8.17 2.54 -22.09
N ASN A 353 9.20 3.37 -22.28
CA ASN A 353 9.34 4.21 -23.49
C ASN A 353 9.61 3.41 -24.78
N THR A 354 9.90 2.12 -24.63
CA THR A 354 10.26 1.20 -25.73
C THR A 354 9.23 0.08 -25.91
N ALA A 355 8.24 -0.02 -25.01
CA ALA A 355 7.13 -0.95 -25.15
C ALA A 355 6.19 -0.50 -26.29
N GLY A 356 5.88 -1.42 -27.21
CA GLY A 356 5.02 -1.15 -28.37
C GLY A 356 5.73 -0.77 -29.67
N LYS A 357 7.05 -0.49 -29.65
CA LYS A 357 7.82 -0.31 -30.90
C LYS A 357 7.97 -1.66 -31.61
N THR A 358 7.50 -1.75 -32.85
CA THR A 358 7.70 -2.93 -33.70
C THR A 358 9.19 -3.17 -33.94
N LEU A 359 9.57 -4.40 -34.34
CA LEU A 359 10.95 -4.70 -34.79
C LEU A 359 11.44 -3.69 -35.84
N PHE A 360 10.55 -3.22 -36.71
CA PHE A 360 10.84 -2.17 -37.69
C PHE A 360 11.09 -0.79 -37.02
N GLY A 361 10.31 -0.41 -36.01
CA GLY A 361 10.53 0.82 -35.23
C GLY A 361 11.86 0.82 -34.48
N LYS A 362 12.24 -0.31 -33.86
CA LYS A 362 13.55 -0.46 -33.21
C LYS A 362 14.71 -0.43 -34.22
N MET A 363 14.50 -1.00 -35.41
CA MET A 363 15.48 -0.97 -36.50
C MET A 363 15.64 0.42 -37.13
N LEU A 364 14.55 1.18 -37.24
CA LEU A 364 14.56 2.55 -37.75
C LEU A 364 15.28 3.51 -36.78
N ASP A 365 15.02 3.40 -35.47
CA ASP A 365 15.73 4.15 -34.43
C ASP A 365 17.24 3.86 -34.45
N TYR A 366 17.62 2.60 -34.69
CA TYR A 366 19.02 2.18 -34.85
C TYR A 366 19.66 2.77 -36.12
N MET A 367 18.95 2.77 -37.25
CA MET A 367 19.45 3.32 -38.52
C MET A 367 19.51 4.85 -38.55
N GLN A 368 18.63 5.53 -37.79
CA GLN A 368 18.58 6.99 -37.69
C GLN A 368 19.51 7.56 -36.60
N GLY A 369 20.23 6.71 -35.86
CA GLY A 369 21.12 7.14 -34.76
C GLY A 369 20.37 7.82 -33.61
N GLY A 370 19.04 7.68 -33.57
CA GLY A 370 18.13 8.29 -32.59
C GLY A 370 17.61 7.30 -31.55
N GLY A 371 18.37 6.24 -31.26
CA GLY A 371 17.98 5.22 -30.30
C GLY A 371 17.76 5.81 -28.91
N GLU A 372 16.50 5.98 -28.51
CA GLU A 372 16.14 6.29 -27.13
C GLU A 372 16.69 5.21 -26.22
N THR A 373 17.43 5.60 -25.18
CA THR A 373 17.87 4.66 -24.14
C THR A 373 16.63 4.00 -23.53
N PRO A 374 16.53 2.66 -23.52
CA PRO A 374 15.37 1.99 -22.98
C PRO A 374 15.18 2.40 -21.51
N GLN A 375 13.97 2.76 -21.13
CA GLN A 375 13.63 3.19 -19.78
C GLN A 375 12.34 2.52 -19.35
N THR A 376 12.32 2.01 -18.13
CA THR A 376 11.11 1.55 -17.45
C THR A 376 10.81 2.51 -16.32
N ASP A 377 9.58 3.03 -16.27
CA ASP A 377 9.10 3.81 -15.14
C ASP A 377 8.14 2.98 -14.31
N VAL A 378 8.29 3.08 -12.99
CA VAL A 378 7.48 2.35 -12.01
C VAL A 378 6.85 3.37 -11.08
N ARG A 379 5.55 3.26 -10.83
CA ARG A 379 4.84 4.09 -9.85
C ARG A 379 4.18 3.23 -8.80
N TRP A 380 4.48 3.51 -7.54
CA TRP A 380 3.89 2.85 -6.37
C TRP A 380 2.81 3.75 -5.77
N MET A 381 1.70 3.16 -5.37
CA MET A 381 0.55 3.86 -4.80
C MET A 381 -0.04 3.01 -3.66
N SER A 382 0.11 3.44 -2.41
CA SER A 382 -0.39 2.74 -1.23
C SER A 382 -1.47 3.53 -0.51
N GLU A 383 -2.50 2.84 0.01
CA GLU A 383 -3.67 3.47 0.63
C GLU A 383 -3.35 4.30 1.89
N SER A 384 -2.33 3.89 2.66
CA SER A 384 -1.97 4.53 3.92
C SER A 384 -0.49 4.30 4.28
N GLY A 385 -0.10 4.70 5.49
CA GLY A 385 1.27 4.62 5.96
C GLY A 385 2.13 5.79 5.47
N ILE A 386 3.44 5.63 5.62
CA ILE A 386 4.46 6.55 5.10
C ILE A 386 5.00 6.05 3.76
N ILE A 387 5.74 6.92 3.07
CA ILE A 387 6.67 6.47 2.02
C ILE A 387 7.93 6.01 2.74
N ASP A 388 8.27 4.73 2.63
CA ASP A 388 9.52 4.16 3.12
C ASP A 388 10.04 3.20 2.05
N VAL A 389 11.11 3.58 1.38
CA VAL A 389 11.65 2.84 0.24
C VAL A 389 13.14 2.62 0.38
N PHE A 390 13.57 1.39 0.10
CA PHE A 390 14.97 1.00 -0.02
C PHE A 390 15.31 0.82 -1.48
N LEU A 391 16.35 1.52 -1.93
CA LEU A 391 16.96 1.38 -3.25
C LEU A 391 18.19 0.49 -3.11
N LEU A 392 18.17 -0.66 -3.78
CA LEU A 392 19.22 -1.68 -3.77
C LEU A 392 20.03 -1.55 -5.07
N LEU A 393 21.26 -1.06 -4.99
CA LEU A 393 21.99 -0.57 -6.18
C LEU A 393 22.88 -1.63 -6.86
N GLY A 394 22.85 -2.88 -6.38
CA GLY A 394 23.64 -3.98 -6.96
C GLY A 394 25.16 -3.76 -6.85
N PRO A 395 25.94 -4.02 -7.92
CA PRO A 395 25.51 -4.08 -9.32
C PRO A 395 25.13 -5.47 -9.84
N ALA A 396 25.60 -6.58 -9.25
CA ALA A 396 25.24 -7.91 -9.71
C ALA A 396 23.90 -8.38 -9.11
N PRO A 397 23.17 -9.32 -9.75
CA PRO A 397 21.96 -9.91 -9.16
C PRO A 397 22.18 -10.47 -7.76
N THR A 398 23.32 -11.13 -7.53
CA THR A 398 23.69 -11.68 -6.21
C THR A 398 23.85 -10.61 -5.13
N ASP A 399 24.27 -9.40 -5.52
CA ASP A 399 24.46 -8.30 -4.57
C ASP A 399 23.10 -7.75 -4.15
N VAL A 400 22.15 -7.62 -5.08
CA VAL A 400 20.77 -7.22 -4.75
C VAL A 400 20.10 -8.25 -3.82
N PHE A 401 20.34 -9.55 -4.02
CA PHE A 401 19.85 -10.57 -3.09
C PHE A 401 20.47 -10.46 -1.69
N ARG A 402 21.79 -10.20 -1.59
CA ARG A 402 22.45 -9.97 -0.29
C ARG A 402 21.92 -8.70 0.39
N GLN A 403 21.73 -7.63 -0.37
CA GLN A 403 21.18 -6.36 0.07
C GLN A 403 19.78 -6.57 0.66
N TYR A 404 18.88 -7.22 -0.09
CA TYR A 404 17.52 -7.48 0.38
C TYR A 404 17.47 -8.40 1.61
N THR A 405 18.21 -9.50 1.59
CA THR A 405 18.23 -10.46 2.72
C THR A 405 18.91 -9.91 3.97
N ALA A 406 19.80 -8.92 3.84
CA ALA A 406 20.33 -8.19 5.00
C ALA A 406 19.25 -7.36 5.71
N LEU A 407 18.21 -6.92 4.99
CA LEU A 407 17.07 -6.17 5.51
C LEU A 407 15.99 -7.09 6.07
N THR A 408 15.55 -8.09 5.30
CA THR A 408 14.34 -8.90 5.58
C THR A 408 14.63 -10.30 6.11
N GLY A 409 15.91 -10.69 6.19
CA GLY A 409 16.34 -12.02 6.60
C GLY A 409 16.48 -12.98 5.42
N THR A 410 17.01 -14.16 5.72
CA THR A 410 17.19 -15.25 4.75
C THR A 410 16.12 -16.32 4.94
N GLN A 411 15.93 -17.14 3.91
CA GLN A 411 15.13 -18.36 4.02
C GLN A 411 15.55 -19.17 5.25
N ALA A 412 14.58 -19.53 6.10
CA ALA A 412 14.83 -20.43 7.22
C ALA A 412 15.24 -21.81 6.67
N LEU A 413 16.30 -22.41 7.23
CA LEU A 413 16.78 -23.73 6.82
C LEU A 413 15.63 -24.75 6.98
N PRO A 414 15.08 -25.30 5.89
CA PRO A 414 13.98 -26.24 5.99
C PRO A 414 14.46 -27.55 6.63
N PRO A 415 13.65 -28.21 7.48
CA PRO A 415 13.95 -29.58 7.88
C PRO A 415 13.93 -30.47 6.63
N LEU A 416 14.81 -31.47 6.57
CA LEU A 416 15.03 -32.25 5.34
C LEU A 416 13.74 -32.85 4.74
N PHE A 417 12.84 -33.35 5.60
CA PHE A 417 11.57 -33.95 5.16
C PHE A 417 10.65 -32.95 4.44
N ALA A 418 10.79 -31.64 4.68
CA ALA A 418 9.96 -30.61 4.05
C ALA A 418 10.39 -30.28 2.61
N MET A 419 11.54 -30.79 2.17
CA MET A 419 12.02 -30.71 0.78
C MET A 419 11.68 -31.96 -0.03
N ALA A 420 11.13 -33.00 0.62
CA ALA A 420 10.78 -34.26 0.00
C ALA A 420 9.34 -34.21 -0.57
N TYR A 421 8.79 -35.37 -0.97
CA TYR A 421 7.45 -35.43 -1.52
C TYR A 421 6.38 -35.34 -0.42
N HIS A 422 5.41 -34.45 -0.64
CA HIS A 422 4.24 -34.25 0.21
C HIS A 422 2.98 -34.70 -0.53
N GLN A 423 2.25 -35.64 0.04
CA GLN A 423 0.96 -36.10 -0.46
C GLN A 423 -0.18 -35.39 0.31
N SER A 424 -1.11 -34.79 -0.42
CA SER A 424 -2.26 -34.07 0.14
C SER A 424 -3.50 -34.18 -0.76
N ARG A 425 -4.68 -34.03 -0.17
CA ARG A 425 -5.96 -33.74 -0.83
C ARG A 425 -6.94 -33.17 0.20
N TRP A 426 -7.99 -32.51 -0.28
CA TRP A 426 -9.16 -32.17 0.53
C TRP A 426 -10.25 -33.24 0.33
N ASN A 427 -10.49 -34.19 1.23
CA ASN A 427 -9.79 -34.58 2.46
C ASN A 427 -9.52 -36.09 2.47
N TYR A 428 -8.49 -36.59 3.15
CA TYR A 428 -8.52 -38.00 3.56
C TYR A 428 -9.69 -38.26 4.50
N ASN A 429 -10.43 -39.34 4.29
CA ASN A 429 -11.71 -39.55 4.95
C ASN A 429 -11.57 -39.77 6.46
N ASP A 430 -10.57 -40.57 6.87
CA ASP A 430 -10.34 -41.03 8.25
C ASP A 430 -8.93 -41.64 8.41
N GLU A 431 -8.64 -42.21 9.58
CA GLU A 431 -7.36 -42.89 9.87
C GLU A 431 -7.09 -44.11 8.98
N GLU A 432 -8.12 -44.81 8.50
CA GLU A 432 -7.96 -45.98 7.64
C GLU A 432 -7.57 -45.57 6.22
N ASP A 433 -8.18 -44.51 5.69
CA ASP A 433 -7.82 -43.92 4.39
C ASP A 433 -6.35 -43.44 4.40
N VAL A 434 -5.93 -42.77 5.48
CA VAL A 434 -4.52 -42.36 5.65
C VAL A 434 -3.58 -43.56 5.65
N ALA A 435 -3.93 -44.63 6.37
CA ALA A 435 -3.12 -45.86 6.41
C ALA A 435 -3.06 -46.55 5.04
N ALA A 436 -4.18 -46.62 4.31
CA ALA A 436 -4.24 -47.22 2.98
C ALA A 436 -3.37 -46.45 1.98
N VAL A 437 -3.38 -45.12 2.03
CA VAL A 437 -2.53 -44.27 1.18
C VAL A 437 -1.05 -44.46 1.54
N ASP A 438 -0.72 -44.47 2.83
CA ASP A 438 0.64 -44.72 3.33
C ASP A 438 1.19 -46.10 2.91
N ASP A 439 0.41 -47.16 3.06
CA ASP A 439 0.75 -48.51 2.58
C ASP A 439 0.81 -48.58 1.05
N GLY A 440 0.00 -47.77 0.36
CA GLY A 440 0.00 -47.63 -1.09
C GLY A 440 1.35 -47.16 -1.63
N PHE A 441 1.97 -46.16 -0.99
CA PHE A 441 3.32 -45.69 -1.37
C PHE A 441 4.37 -46.79 -1.25
N ASP A 442 4.34 -47.56 -0.16
CA ASP A 442 5.30 -48.66 0.04
C ASP A 442 5.06 -49.81 -0.95
N THR A 443 3.80 -50.14 -1.22
CA THR A 443 3.41 -51.21 -2.14
C THR A 443 3.86 -50.92 -3.58
N HIS A 444 3.83 -49.65 -3.99
CA HIS A 444 4.19 -49.21 -5.34
C HIS A 444 5.62 -48.69 -5.46
N ASP A 445 6.42 -48.77 -4.39
CA ASP A 445 7.80 -48.27 -4.33
C ASP A 445 7.93 -46.78 -4.73
N ILE A 446 7.01 -45.95 -4.22
CA ILE A 446 6.99 -44.50 -4.44
C ILE A 446 7.38 -43.79 -3.14
N PRO A 447 8.47 -42.99 -3.11
CA PRO A 447 8.89 -42.31 -1.89
C PRO A 447 7.92 -41.18 -1.51
N CYS A 448 7.58 -41.11 -0.22
CA CYS A 448 6.73 -40.06 0.36
C CYS A 448 7.17 -39.82 1.80
N ASP A 449 7.32 -38.55 2.19
CA ASP A 449 7.77 -38.16 3.53
C ASP A 449 6.64 -37.60 4.38
N VAL A 450 5.62 -37.00 3.75
CA VAL A 450 4.55 -36.29 4.45
C VAL A 450 3.18 -36.59 3.87
N ILE A 451 2.23 -36.92 4.76
CA ILE A 451 0.80 -36.96 4.45
C ILE A 451 0.10 -35.81 5.18
N TRP A 452 -0.69 -35.03 4.44
CA TRP A 452 -1.42 -33.87 4.95
C TRP A 452 -2.88 -34.22 5.27
N LEU A 453 -3.42 -33.63 6.33
CA LEU A 453 -4.84 -33.76 6.66
C LEU A 453 -5.52 -32.39 6.55
N ASP A 454 -6.38 -32.18 5.55
CA ASP A 454 -7.07 -30.90 5.36
C ASP A 454 -8.17 -30.66 6.42
N ILE A 455 -8.96 -29.58 6.31
CA ILE A 455 -9.86 -29.08 7.36
C ILE A 455 -10.86 -30.09 7.93
N GLU A 456 -11.20 -31.17 7.22
CA GLU A 456 -12.17 -32.17 7.67
C GLU A 456 -11.61 -33.15 8.71
N HIS A 457 -10.31 -33.08 9.05
CA HIS A 457 -9.76 -33.84 10.18
C HIS A 457 -10.18 -33.30 11.55
N THR A 458 -10.63 -32.04 11.59
CA THR A 458 -11.00 -31.35 12.82
C THR A 458 -12.44 -31.65 13.24
N ASP A 459 -12.74 -31.55 14.53
CA ASP A 459 -14.11 -31.62 15.04
C ASP A 459 -14.86 -30.33 14.65
N GLY A 460 -15.65 -30.41 13.57
CA GLY A 460 -16.51 -29.32 13.14
C GLY A 460 -15.75 -28.02 12.79
N LYS A 461 -14.56 -28.12 12.18
CA LYS A 461 -13.71 -26.98 11.76
C LYS A 461 -13.08 -26.24 12.95
N ARG A 462 -13.04 -26.86 14.12
CA ARG A 462 -12.33 -26.36 15.32
C ARG A 462 -10.88 -26.79 15.27
N TYR A 463 -9.95 -25.87 15.04
CA TYR A 463 -8.53 -26.20 15.06
C TYR A 463 -8.06 -26.67 16.44
N PHE A 464 -6.97 -27.44 16.46
CA PHE A 464 -6.45 -28.13 17.64
C PHE A 464 -7.36 -29.23 18.21
N THR A 465 -8.35 -29.68 17.44
CA THR A 465 -9.22 -30.82 17.75
C THR A 465 -9.15 -31.86 16.64
N TRP A 466 -9.69 -33.05 16.91
CA TRP A 466 -9.81 -34.14 15.95
C TRP A 466 -11.27 -34.58 15.89
N ASP A 467 -11.78 -34.86 14.69
CA ASP A 467 -13.11 -35.46 14.55
C ASP A 467 -13.13 -36.79 15.32
N PRO A 468 -13.98 -36.92 16.35
CA PRO A 468 -13.92 -38.07 17.26
C PRO A 468 -14.35 -39.38 16.60
N ASN A 469 -15.02 -39.34 15.44
CA ASN A 469 -15.44 -40.52 14.71
C ASN A 469 -14.42 -40.93 13.65
N LYS A 470 -13.90 -39.95 12.88
CA LYS A 470 -12.96 -40.21 11.77
C LYS A 470 -11.51 -40.34 12.23
N PHE A 471 -11.14 -39.59 13.26
CA PHE A 471 -9.78 -39.52 13.81
C PHE A 471 -9.82 -39.73 15.33
N SER A 472 -10.30 -40.90 15.73
CA SER A 472 -10.53 -41.27 17.14
C SER A 472 -9.26 -41.60 17.92
N GLN A 473 -8.19 -42.03 17.23
CA GLN A 473 -6.91 -42.45 17.79
C GLN A 473 -5.73 -41.79 17.04
N PRO A 474 -5.67 -40.45 16.95
CA PRO A 474 -4.70 -39.76 16.11
C PRO A 474 -3.27 -40.08 16.54
N ARG A 475 -3.01 -40.28 17.84
CA ARG A 475 -1.68 -40.69 18.34
C ARG A 475 -1.20 -42.02 17.77
N ASN A 476 -2.10 -42.99 17.56
CA ASN A 476 -1.74 -44.29 17.01
C ASN A 476 -1.42 -44.15 15.51
N MET A 477 -2.23 -43.41 14.76
CA MET A 477 -1.95 -43.06 13.37
C MET A 477 -0.60 -42.37 13.23
N LEU A 478 -0.31 -41.36 14.07
CA LEU A 478 0.98 -40.68 14.08
C LEU A 478 2.14 -41.63 14.43
N GLY A 479 1.93 -42.55 15.37
CA GLY A 479 2.89 -43.59 15.71
C GLY A 479 3.23 -44.52 14.55
N ARG A 480 2.25 -44.89 13.72
CA ARG A 480 2.45 -45.72 12.51
C ARG A 480 3.28 -44.98 11.46
N LEU A 481 2.94 -43.73 11.17
CA LEU A 481 3.72 -42.89 10.24
C LEU A 481 5.16 -42.70 10.74
N ALA A 482 5.33 -42.45 12.04
CA ALA A 482 6.64 -42.30 12.65
C ALA A 482 7.48 -43.59 12.57
N ALA A 483 6.86 -44.77 12.71
CA ALA A 483 7.54 -46.07 12.55
C ALA A 483 8.12 -46.26 11.14
N LYS A 484 7.45 -45.70 10.13
CA LYS A 484 7.94 -45.62 8.74
C LYS A 484 8.82 -44.40 8.45
N ARG A 485 9.20 -43.63 9.48
CA ARG A 485 9.99 -42.39 9.40
C ARG A 485 9.34 -41.23 8.63
N ARG A 486 8.02 -41.27 8.43
CA ARG A 486 7.21 -40.20 7.82
C ARG A 486 6.72 -39.19 8.86
N LYS A 487 6.25 -38.02 8.41
CA LYS A 487 5.70 -36.95 9.26
C LYS A 487 4.25 -36.60 8.86
N PRO A 488 3.36 -36.32 9.82
CA PRO A 488 2.09 -35.65 9.52
C PRO A 488 2.29 -34.15 9.33
N CYS A 489 1.43 -33.50 8.53
CA CYS A 489 1.27 -32.05 8.52
C CYS A 489 -0.21 -31.67 8.65
N LEU A 490 -0.51 -30.74 9.56
CA LEU A 490 -1.87 -30.27 9.85
C LEU A 490 -2.00 -28.77 9.54
N PRO A 491 -2.99 -28.34 8.75
CA PRO A 491 -3.28 -26.93 8.53
C PRO A 491 -3.92 -26.32 9.78
N THR A 492 -3.44 -25.13 10.15
CA THR A 492 -4.01 -24.30 11.21
C THR A 492 -4.20 -22.88 10.65
N PRO A 493 -5.38 -22.53 10.13
CA PRO A 493 -5.65 -21.18 9.66
C PRO A 493 -5.86 -20.22 10.85
N ALA A 494 -5.65 -18.94 10.56
CA ALA A 494 -5.73 -17.86 11.55
C ALA A 494 -7.16 -17.48 11.95
N ILE A 495 -8.17 -17.96 11.23
CA ILE A 495 -9.58 -17.59 11.41
C ILE A 495 -10.29 -18.71 12.14
N ILE A 496 -10.73 -18.45 13.38
CA ILE A 496 -11.85 -19.18 13.97
C ILE A 496 -13.10 -18.66 13.26
N PRO A 497 -13.81 -19.44 12.44
CA PRO A 497 -14.98 -18.95 11.71
C PRO A 497 -15.98 -18.33 12.71
N ALA A 498 -16.36 -17.07 12.46
CA ALA A 498 -17.28 -16.32 13.33
C ALA A 498 -18.66 -17.01 13.48
N THR A 499 -19.01 -17.90 12.54
CA THR A 499 -20.20 -18.75 12.57
C THR A 499 -20.12 -19.89 13.59
N GLY A 500 -18.99 -20.05 14.29
CA GLY A 500 -18.76 -21.13 15.25
C GLY A 500 -17.98 -20.68 16.49
N ILE A 501 -18.25 -19.50 17.04
CA ILE A 501 -17.76 -19.13 18.39
C ILE A 501 -18.47 -20.01 19.42
N ASP A 502 -18.03 -21.26 19.51
CA ASP A 502 -18.44 -22.19 20.53
C ASP A 502 -17.64 -21.90 21.80
N ARG A 503 -18.32 -21.33 22.80
CA ARG A 503 -17.72 -21.00 24.10
C ARG A 503 -17.31 -22.25 24.89
N SER A 504 -17.69 -23.45 24.44
CA SER A 504 -17.20 -24.71 25.01
C SER A 504 -15.72 -24.95 24.68
N VAL A 505 -15.22 -24.40 23.56
CA VAL A 505 -13.82 -24.52 23.12
C VAL A 505 -12.95 -23.52 23.89
N PRO A 506 -11.95 -23.96 24.67
CA PRO A 506 -11.11 -23.06 25.47
C PRO A 506 -10.39 -22.00 24.63
N PHE A 507 -10.03 -22.31 23.39
CA PHE A 507 -9.36 -21.41 22.45
C PHE A 507 -10.23 -20.20 22.04
N CYS A 508 -11.56 -20.34 22.09
CA CYS A 508 -12.53 -19.29 21.76
C CYS A 508 -12.96 -18.47 22.99
N ARG A 509 -12.47 -18.78 24.19
CA ARG A 509 -12.85 -18.06 25.42
C ARG A 509 -12.01 -16.81 25.62
N CYS A 510 -12.62 -15.65 25.36
CA CYS A 510 -12.18 -14.42 26.01
C CYS A 510 -12.49 -14.52 27.52
N SER A 511 -11.47 -14.63 28.35
CA SER A 511 -11.61 -14.60 29.82
C SER A 511 -11.91 -13.17 30.25
N GLY A 512 -13.19 -12.80 30.26
CA GLY A 512 -13.68 -11.52 30.76
C GLY A 512 -14.48 -11.69 32.06
N ALA A 513 -13.91 -11.17 33.15
CA ALA A 513 -14.53 -10.62 34.36
C ALA A 513 -15.65 -11.42 35.08
N GLY A 514 -15.41 -11.67 36.38
CA GLY A 514 -16.37 -12.25 37.31
C GLY A 514 -17.72 -11.50 37.36
N LYS A 515 -18.74 -12.27 37.74
CA LYS A 515 -20.10 -11.81 37.97
C LYS A 515 -20.12 -10.64 38.96
N GLY A 516 -20.68 -9.50 38.53
CA GLY A 516 -21.27 -8.49 39.40
C GLY A 516 -20.53 -7.17 39.48
N GLN A 517 -20.78 -6.25 38.54
CA GLN A 517 -20.96 -4.82 38.83
C GLN A 517 -21.46 -4.04 37.59
N SER A 518 -22.63 -3.43 37.78
CA SER A 518 -23.16 -2.18 37.20
C SER A 518 -22.61 -1.66 35.86
N ARG A 519 -23.52 -1.56 34.88
CA ARG A 519 -23.40 -0.86 33.58
C ARG A 519 -22.82 0.56 33.69
N ARG A 520 -21.67 0.81 33.04
CA ARG A 520 -21.27 2.08 32.40
C ARG A 520 -20.38 1.78 31.18
N PRO A 521 -20.44 2.57 30.09
CA PRO A 521 -19.72 2.26 28.86
C PRO A 521 -18.24 2.64 29.03
N PHE A 522 -17.37 1.64 29.07
CA PHE A 522 -15.91 1.82 29.08
C PHE A 522 -15.33 1.49 27.69
N SER A 523 -14.55 2.45 27.21
CA SER A 523 -13.54 2.42 26.14
C SER A 523 -13.00 1.02 25.80
N LEU A 524 -13.05 0.67 24.50
CA LEU A 524 -12.31 -0.46 23.92
C LEU A 524 -10.80 -0.13 23.88
N ALA A 525 -10.16 -0.28 25.04
CA ALA A 525 -8.71 -0.38 25.18
C ALA A 525 -8.39 -1.56 26.11
N GLY A 526 -8.84 -2.77 25.72
CA GLY A 526 -8.55 -4.02 26.41
C GLY A 526 -7.57 -4.85 25.60
N ARG A 527 -6.27 -4.74 25.92
CA ARG A 527 -5.20 -5.56 25.35
C ARG A 527 -5.34 -7.01 25.82
N CYS A 528 -5.77 -7.92 24.96
CA CYS A 528 -5.46 -9.35 25.08
C CYS A 528 -4.07 -9.60 24.46
N LEU A 529 -3.02 -9.38 25.24
CA LEU A 529 -1.64 -9.70 24.84
C LEU A 529 -1.30 -11.12 25.32
N PHE A 530 -1.86 -12.13 24.66
CA PHE A 530 -1.20 -13.43 24.63
C PHE A 530 -0.07 -13.34 23.60
N ARG A 531 1.14 -13.05 24.08
CA ARG A 531 2.35 -13.04 23.23
C ARG A 531 2.77 -14.48 22.95
N PHE A 532 2.01 -15.18 22.10
CA PHE A 532 2.50 -16.36 21.41
C PHE A 532 3.18 -15.90 20.11
N ARG A 533 4.45 -16.25 19.96
CA ARG A 533 5.12 -16.21 18.67
C ARG A 533 4.60 -17.40 17.85
N VAL A 534 3.34 -17.32 17.40
CA VAL A 534 2.77 -18.31 16.48
C VAL A 534 3.39 -18.02 15.13
N GLY A 535 4.35 -18.84 14.72
CA GLY A 535 4.73 -18.88 13.32
C GLY A 535 3.51 -19.26 12.49
N PHE A 536 3.26 -18.54 11.41
CA PHE A 536 2.17 -18.79 10.48
C PHE A 536 2.54 -19.93 9.50
N GLY A 537 1.76 -21.02 9.50
CA GLY A 537 2.00 -22.20 8.66
C GLY A 537 1.59 -23.53 9.31
N PRO A 538 1.63 -24.65 8.58
CA PRO A 538 1.18 -25.95 9.07
C PRO A 538 2.06 -26.45 10.22
N LEU A 539 1.45 -27.18 11.15
CA LEU A 539 2.16 -27.89 12.21
C LEU A 539 2.64 -29.24 11.65
N CYS A 540 3.96 -29.38 11.48
CA CYS A 540 4.60 -30.61 11.01
C CYS A 540 5.58 -31.14 12.09
N GLY A 541 5.32 -32.35 12.62
CA GLY A 541 6.19 -33.04 13.58
C GLY A 541 6.04 -32.65 15.07
N GLU A 542 6.87 -33.26 15.94
CA GLU A 542 6.82 -33.11 17.43
C GLU A 542 7.58 -31.89 17.99
N GLY A 543 8.12 -31.00 17.14
CA GLY A 543 9.00 -29.90 17.56
C GLY A 543 8.48 -28.52 17.16
N ARG A 544 8.83 -27.49 17.97
CA ARG A 544 8.63 -26.07 17.62
C ARG A 544 9.55 -25.67 16.46
N GLY A 545 9.15 -25.98 15.23
CA GLY A 545 9.78 -25.48 14.00
C GLY A 545 9.07 -24.22 13.48
N PRO A 546 9.75 -23.40 12.64
CA PRO A 546 9.12 -22.28 11.97
C PRO A 546 8.05 -22.79 11.01
N ALA A 547 7.03 -21.97 10.83
CA ALA A 547 5.86 -22.32 10.08
C ALA A 547 6.00 -21.82 8.63
N PHE A 548 5.54 -22.64 7.68
CA PHE A 548 5.67 -22.40 6.24
C PHE A 548 4.35 -21.85 5.68
N LEU A 549 4.38 -20.77 4.92
CA LEU A 549 3.22 -20.32 4.16
C LEU A 549 3.03 -21.25 2.95
N TRP A 550 2.01 -22.11 3.02
CA TRP A 550 1.52 -22.88 1.87
C TRP A 550 0.15 -22.31 1.49
N GLY A 551 0.02 -21.80 0.26
CA GLY A 551 -1.28 -21.46 -0.30
C GLY A 551 -2.12 -22.72 -0.52
N PRO A 552 -3.46 -22.64 -0.42
CA PRO A 552 -4.31 -23.80 -0.69
C PRO A 552 -4.20 -24.20 -2.18
N VAL A 553 -3.60 -25.35 -2.44
CA VAL A 553 -3.71 -26.02 -3.75
C VAL A 553 -5.07 -26.69 -3.77
N ILE A 554 -6.09 -25.98 -4.26
CA ILE A 554 -7.39 -26.57 -4.57
C ILE A 554 -7.20 -27.43 -5.82
N GLY A 555 -6.92 -28.72 -5.61
CA GLY A 555 -6.93 -29.72 -6.67
C GLY A 555 -8.34 -29.88 -7.25
N ARG A 556 -8.44 -29.93 -8.58
CA ARG A 556 -9.66 -30.27 -9.31
C ARG A 556 -10.06 -31.71 -9.03
N ASP A 557 -11.34 -31.93 -8.76
CA ASP A 557 -12.07 -33.09 -9.30
C ASP A 557 -12.71 -32.69 -10.64
#